data_AF-A0A2B0MIL1-F1
#
_entry.id   AF-A0A2B0MIL1-F1
#
_cell.length_a   1.000
_cell.length_b   1.000
_cell.length_c   1.000
_cell.angle_alpha   90.00
_cell.angle_beta   90.00
_cell.angle_gamma   90.00
#
_symmetry.space_group_name_H-M   'P 1'
#
loop_
_entity.id
_entity.type
_entity.pdbx_description
1 polymer ?
#
loop_
_entity_poly.entity_id
_entity_poly.type
_entity_poly.pdbx_seq_one_letter_code
_entity_poly.pdbx_strand_id
1 'polypeptide(L)' 'MGRTIKIDITNKVVAKFKSNYLELYTSKFMIGKFYVYTEDKKYVLEDGYIYEDGKFYRIIDTHRGNNHAI' A
#
# COMPACT_ATOMS: atom_id res chain seq x y z
N MET A 1 -17.86 7.24 -16.80
CA MET A 1 -17.02 7.98 -15.82
C MET A 1 -16.67 7.02 -14.71
N GLY A 2 -15.39 6.68 -14.58
CA GLY A 2 -14.94 5.73 -13.55
C GLY A 2 -15.06 6.26 -12.16
N ARG A 3 -15.32 5.35 -11.23
CA ARG A 3 -15.24 5.67 -9.82
C ARG A 3 -13.97 5.04 -9.28
N THR A 4 -13.05 5.89 -8.85
CA THR A 4 -11.90 5.46 -8.06
C THR A 4 -12.31 5.50 -6.60
N ILE A 5 -12.19 4.37 -5.89
CA ILE A 5 -12.46 4.29 -4.46
C ILE A 5 -11.13 4.35 -3.71
N LYS A 6 -11.02 5.28 -2.76
CA LYS A 6 -9.90 5.41 -1.82
C LYS A 6 -10.33 4.88 -0.46
N ILE A 7 -9.73 3.78 0.00
CA ILE A 7 -10.08 3.11 1.26
C ILE A 7 -8.93 3.31 2.25
N ASP A 8 -9.22 3.90 3.41
CA ASP A 8 -8.26 3.98 4.52
C ASP A 8 -8.02 2.56 5.09
N ILE A 9 -6.76 2.13 5.03
CA ILE A 9 -6.31 0.83 5.51
C ILE A 9 -5.27 0.96 6.62
N THR A 10 -5.05 2.16 7.16
CA THR A 10 -3.96 2.44 8.12
C THR A 10 -3.94 1.44 9.27
N ASN A 11 -5.10 1.19 9.88
CA ASN A 11 -5.25 0.25 11.01
C ASN A 11 -5.13 -1.24 10.62
N LYS A 12 -4.97 -1.54 9.33
CA LYS A 12 -4.78 -2.89 8.78
C LYS A 12 -3.34 -3.13 8.32
N VAL A 13 -2.50 -2.09 8.31
CA VAL A 13 -1.09 -2.21 7.93
C VAL A 13 -0.27 -2.67 9.13
N VAL A 14 0.49 -3.74 8.94
CA VAL A 14 1.48 -4.21 9.91
C VAL A 14 2.87 -4.13 9.31
N ALA A 15 3.85 -3.78 10.14
CA ALA A 15 5.24 -3.69 9.74
C ALA A 15 6.04 -4.89 10.28
N LYS A 16 6.88 -5.48 9.44
CA LYS A 16 7.83 -6.52 9.82
C LYS A 16 9.26 -6.01 9.64
N PHE A 17 10.04 -6.06 10.71
CA PHE A 17 11.42 -5.59 10.69
C PHE A 17 12.32 -6.50 9.84
N LYS A 18 13.12 -5.87 8.99
CA LYS A 18 14.28 -6.44 8.29
C LYS A 18 15.50 -5.58 8.59
N SER A 19 16.68 -6.08 8.23
CA SER A 19 17.96 -5.42 8.55
C SER A 19 18.02 -3.95 8.12
N ASN A 20 17.48 -3.61 6.93
CA ASN A 20 17.63 -2.27 6.33
C ASN A 20 16.30 -1.56 6.04
N TYR A 21 15.16 -2.22 6.29
CA TYR A 21 13.83 -1.70 5.97
C TYR A 21 12.75 -2.42 6.78
N LEU A 22 11.55 -1.87 6.79
CA LEU A 22 10.34 -2.58 7.22
C LEU A 22 9.59 -3.06 6.00
N GLU A 23 9.21 -4.33 6.00
CA GLU A 23 8.19 -4.81 5.07
C GLU A 23 6.82 -4.42 5.61
N LEU A 24 5.96 -3.88 4.74
CA LEU A 24 4.60 -3.48 5.08
C LEU A 24 3.63 -4.52 4.52
N TYR A 25 2.67 -4.94 5.35
CA TYR A 25 1.70 -5.95 4.98
C TYR A 25 0.28 -5.51 5.31
N THR A 26 -0.68 -5.96 4.50
CA THR A 26 -2.08 -6.09 4.91
C THR A 26 -2.46 -7.57 4.92
N SER A 27 -2.87 -8.08 6.09
CA SER A 27 -3.05 -9.53 6.27
C SER A 27 -1.78 -10.28 5.84
N LYS A 28 -1.85 -11.14 4.82
CA LYS A 28 -0.72 -11.91 4.28
C LYS A 28 -0.05 -11.28 3.05
N PHE A 29 -0.55 -10.15 2.56
CA PHE A 29 -0.07 -9.53 1.33
C PHE A 29 0.91 -8.41 1.63
N MET A 30 2.10 -8.49 1.04
CA MET A 30 3.07 -7.40 1.08
C MET A 30 2.56 -6.23 0.24
N ILE A 31 2.51 -5.04 0.83
CA ILE A 31 2.00 -3.82 0.18
C ILE A 31 3.10 -2.77 -0.05
N GLY A 32 4.31 -3.05 0.43
CA GLY A 32 5.46 -2.18 0.20
C GLY A 32 6.56 -2.33 1.24
N LYS A 33 7.48 -1.38 1.22
CA LYS A 33 8.63 -1.27 2.10
C LYS A 33 8.75 0.14 2.66
N PHE A 34 9.29 0.25 3.86
CA PHE A 34 9.70 1.51 4.47
C PHE A 34 11.19 1.47 4.77
N TYR A 35 11.96 2.33 4.12
CA TYR A 35 13.40 2.44 4.32
C TYR A 35 13.66 3.42 5.47
N VAL A 36 14.15 2.89 6.59
CA VAL A 36 14.29 3.61 7.87
C VAL A 36 15.69 4.21 8.06
N TYR A 37 16.68 3.66 7.35
CA TYR A 37 18.10 3.98 7.51
C TYR A 37 18.68 4.81 6.36
N THR A 38 17.83 5.25 5.43
CA THR A 38 18.19 6.23 4.39
C THR A 38 18.02 7.64 4.94
N GLU A 39 18.84 8.61 4.49
CA GLU A 39 18.74 10.03 4.90
C GLU A 39 17.31 10.55 4.73
N ASP A 40 16.68 10.16 3.62
CA ASP A 40 15.26 10.36 3.39
C ASP A 40 14.49 9.09 3.75
N LYS A 41 13.72 9.13 4.84
CA LYS A 41 12.74 8.09 5.18
C LYS A 41 11.77 7.94 4.01
N LYS A 42 11.76 6.77 3.36
CA LYS A 42 11.00 6.57 2.12
C LYS A 42 10.07 5.36 2.20
N TYR A 43 8.81 5.59 1.83
CA TYR A 43 7.85 4.55 1.52
C TYR A 43 7.94 4.17 0.04
N VAL A 44 8.04 2.88 -0.24
CA VAL A 44 7.95 2.30 -1.58
C VAL A 44 6.79 1.32 -1.54
N LEU A 45 5.65 1.72 -2.11
CA LEU A 45 4.41 0.94 -2.06
C LEU A 45 4.13 0.27 -3.40
N GLU A 46 3.45 -0.87 -3.33
CA GLU A 46 2.96 -1.58 -4.51
C GLU A 46 1.84 -0.80 -5.21
N ASP A 47 1.60 -1.12 -6.49
CA ASP A 47 0.54 -0.50 -7.28
C ASP A 47 -0.83 -0.59 -6.58
N GLY A 48 -1.55 0.52 -6.59
CA GLY A 48 -2.84 0.63 -5.92
C GLY A 48 -2.75 0.90 -4.41
N TYR A 49 -1.57 1.16 -3.86
CA TYR A 49 -1.39 1.63 -2.49
C TYR A 49 -0.66 2.97 -2.45
N ILE A 50 -1.10 3.86 -1.56
CA ILE A 50 -0.49 5.18 -1.36
C ILE A 50 -0.36 5.50 0.14
N TYR A 51 0.61 6.33 0.47
CA TYR A 51 0.80 6.89 1.81
C TYR A 51 0.77 8.41 1.73
N GLU A 52 -0.22 9.01 2.40
CA GLU A 52 -0.47 10.45 2.40
C GLU A 52 -1.00 10.86 3.78
N ASP A 53 -0.53 11.99 4.31
CA ASP A 53 -0.98 12.56 5.59
C ASP A 53 -0.97 11.57 6.77
N GLY A 54 0.07 10.74 6.86
CA GLY A 54 0.22 9.77 7.95
C GLY A 54 -0.63 8.50 7.80
N LYS A 55 -1.31 8.33 6.66
CA LYS A 55 -2.28 7.25 6.45
C LYS A 55 -1.97 6.42 5.21
N PHE A 56 -2.28 5.13 5.30
CA PHE A 56 -2.22 4.21 4.17
C PHE A 56 -3.60 4.08 3.53
N TYR A 57 -3.63 4.18 2.20
CA TYR A 57 -4.84 3.97 1.43
C TYR A 57 -4.65 2.91 0.35
N ARG A 58 -5.72 2.16 0.08
CA ARG A 58 -5.86 1.34 -1.13
C ARG A 58 -6.74 2.06 -2.14
N ILE A 59 -6.22 2.19 -3.36
CA ILE A 59 -6.91 2.73 -4.52
C ILE A 59 -7.48 1.58 -5.33
N ILE A 60 -8.80 1.59 -5.53
CA ILE A 60 -9.52 0.59 -6.33
C ILE A 60 -10.17 1.31 -7.51
N ASP A 61 -9.75 0.94 -8.72
CA ASP A 61 -10.44 1.34 -9.94
C ASP A 61 -11.58 0.35 -10.23
N THR A 62 -12.82 0.84 -10.16
CA THR A 62 -14.01 0.00 -10.38
C THR A 62 -14.22 -0.42 -11.83
N HIS A 63 -13.43 0.07 -12.80
CA HIS A 63 -13.51 -0.42 -14.17
C HIS A 63 -12.73 -1.72 -14.43
N ARG A 64 -11.70 -1.99 -13.62
CA ARG A 64 -10.89 -3.20 -13.78
C ARG A 64 -11.63 -4.49 -13.38
N GLY A 65 -12.80 -4.36 -12.75
CA GLY A 65 -13.64 -5.48 -12.32
C GLY A 65 -14.32 -6.26 -13.46
N ASN A 66 -14.34 -5.76 -14.69
CA ASN A 66 -14.96 -6.46 -15.82
C ASN A 66 -13.99 -7.19 -16.76
N ASN A 67 -12.67 -7.05 -16.59
CA ASN A 67 -11.68 -7.66 -17.50
C ASN A 67 -10.85 -8.80 -16.86
N HIS A 68 -11.28 -9.33 -15.71
CA HIS A 68 -10.82 -10.63 -15.20
C HIS A 68 -12.00 -11.61 -15.17
N ALA A 69 -12.69 -11.74 -16.29
CA ALA A 69 -13.42 -12.94 -16.61
C ALA A 69 -12.64 -13.64 -17.73
N ILE A 70 -12.17 -14.86 -17.40
CA ILE A 70 -11.54 -15.91 -18.22
C ILE A 70 -10.22 -15.60 -18.93
#